data_AF-A0AAW7YWX7-F1
#
_entry.id   AF-A0AAW7YWX7-F1
#
_cell.length_a   1.000
_cell.length_b   1.000
_cell.length_c   1.000
_cell.angle_alpha   90.00
_cell.angle_beta   90.00
_cell.angle_gamma   90.00
#
_symmetry.space_group_name_H-M   'P 1'
#
loop_
_entity.id
_entity.type
_entity.pdbx_description
1 polymer ?
#
loop_
_entity_poly.entity_id
_entity_poly.type
_entity_poly.pdbx_seq_one_letter_code
_entity_poly.pdbx_strand_id
1 'polypeptide(L)'
;MAYWLFKTEPDAFGIDDLKTRPEQTEPWDGVRNYQARNFLRDKVAIGDQVFIYHSSCKTVGIAGVAEVVKAGYPDETQFNPESNYYDPKSTPENPRWFRVDVKFVEKFESVLPLSVIKAMPTITEIGLVKKGGRLSIMPVEETEWQQLYTTAKMN
;
A
#
# COMPACT_ATOMS: atom_id res chain seq x y z
N MET A 1 -1.24 -5.35 -16.06
CA MET A 1 -1.08 -4.32 -15.03
C MET A 1 -2.26 -4.44 -14.09
N ALA A 2 -1.99 -4.69 -12.82
CA ALA A 2 -3.00 -4.73 -11.77
C ALA A 2 -2.92 -3.45 -10.91
N TYR A 3 -3.96 -3.24 -10.11
CA TYR A 3 -4.11 -2.06 -9.27
C TYR A 3 -4.24 -2.48 -7.81
N TRP A 4 -3.60 -1.70 -6.93
CA TRP A 4 -3.49 -2.02 -5.52
C TRP A 4 -3.72 -0.81 -4.64
N LEU A 5 -4.02 -1.06 -3.37
CA LEU A 5 -4.02 -0.04 -2.32
C LEU A 5 -3.13 -0.49 -1.18
N PHE A 6 -2.13 0.33 -0.86
CA PHE A 6 -1.20 0.11 0.24
C PHE A 6 -1.44 1.15 1.33
N LYS A 7 -1.71 0.69 2.54
CA LYS A 7 -1.90 1.54 3.71
C LYS A 7 -0.57 1.87 4.37
N THR A 8 -0.42 3.12 4.79
CA THR A 8 0.67 3.58 5.64
C THR A 8 0.17 4.64 6.62
N GLU A 9 0.85 4.79 7.75
CA GLU A 9 0.57 5.85 8.72
C GLU A 9 1.46 7.06 8.37
N PRO A 10 0.90 8.21 7.98
CA PRO A 10 1.68 9.32 7.45
C PRO A 10 2.59 9.98 8.50
N ASP A 11 2.35 9.74 9.80
CA ASP A 11 3.25 10.19 10.87
C ASP A 11 4.55 9.38 10.92
N ALA A 12 4.56 8.17 10.35
CA ALA A 12 5.74 7.31 10.23
C ALA A 12 6.34 7.34 8.82
N PHE A 13 5.49 7.17 7.79
CA PHE A 13 5.90 7.25 6.38
C PHE A 13 4.68 7.56 5.50
N GLY A 14 4.67 8.73 4.86
CA GLY A 14 3.61 9.20 3.97
C GLY A 14 4.02 9.28 2.50
N ILE A 15 3.14 9.90 1.69
CA ILE A 15 3.39 10.11 0.25
C ILE A 15 4.50 11.15 0.03
N ASP A 16 4.59 12.14 0.91
CA ASP A 16 5.63 13.17 0.87
C ASP A 16 7.01 12.59 1.21
N ASP A 17 7.08 11.66 2.17
CA ASP A 17 8.31 10.95 2.48
C ASP A 17 8.78 10.14 1.27
N LEU A 18 7.88 9.34 0.67
CA LEU A 18 8.17 8.59 -0.56
C LEU A 18 8.69 9.48 -1.69
N LYS A 19 8.06 10.65 -1.89
CA LYS A 19 8.48 11.63 -2.90
C LYS A 19 9.91 12.14 -2.70
N THR A 20 10.39 12.20 -1.46
CA THR A 20 11.71 12.72 -1.09
C THR A 20 12.79 11.65 -0.95
N ARG A 21 12.43 10.36 -1.06
CA ARG A 21 13.41 9.26 -1.04
C ARG A 21 14.40 9.36 -2.21
N PRO A 22 15.63 8.82 -2.06
CA PRO A 22 16.52 8.59 -3.20
C PRO A 22 15.80 7.83 -4.30
N GLU A 23 15.91 8.30 -5.55
CA GLU A 23 15.19 7.77 -6.73
C GLU A 23 13.66 7.76 -6.58
N GLN A 24 13.14 8.39 -5.52
CA GLN A 24 11.75 8.38 -5.09
C GLN A 24 11.22 6.96 -4.84
N THR A 25 12.09 6.05 -4.42
CA THR A 25 11.80 4.62 -4.23
C THR A 25 11.98 4.20 -2.77
N GLU A 26 11.07 3.36 -2.28
CA GLU A 26 11.12 2.81 -0.92
C GLU A 26 10.75 1.31 -0.90
N PRO A 27 11.46 0.48 -0.12
CA PRO A 27 11.01 -0.85 0.23
C PRO A 27 9.75 -0.81 1.12
N TRP A 28 8.67 -1.44 0.66
CA TRP A 28 7.41 -1.50 1.39
C TRP A 28 7.39 -2.66 2.40
N ASP A 29 8.10 -2.48 3.51
CA ASP A 29 8.32 -3.49 4.55
C ASP A 29 7.21 -3.53 5.63
N GLY A 30 7.45 -4.32 6.69
CA GLY A 30 6.61 -4.31 7.90
C GLY A 30 5.25 -5.02 7.76
N VAL A 31 4.93 -5.60 6.60
CA VAL A 31 3.70 -6.37 6.41
C VAL A 31 3.76 -7.69 7.17
N ARG A 32 2.90 -7.83 8.19
CA ARG A 32 2.82 -9.01 9.08
C ARG A 32 1.44 -9.71 9.08
N ASN A 33 0.66 -9.48 8.02
CA ASN A 33 -0.58 -10.20 7.77
C ASN A 33 -0.38 -11.22 6.65
N TYR A 34 -0.76 -12.48 6.87
CA TYR A 34 -0.53 -13.57 5.91
C TYR A 34 -1.20 -13.35 4.55
N GLN A 35 -2.42 -12.81 4.52
CA GLN A 35 -3.11 -12.55 3.27
C GLN A 35 -2.47 -11.39 2.51
N ALA A 36 -2.16 -10.29 3.21
CA ALA A 36 -1.44 -9.16 2.63
C ALA A 36 -0.07 -9.58 2.08
N ARG A 37 0.67 -10.40 2.83
CA ARG A 37 1.93 -10.99 2.37
C ARG A 37 1.73 -11.83 1.11
N ASN A 38 0.71 -12.69 1.06
CA ASN A 38 0.47 -13.52 -0.12
C ASN A 38 0.21 -12.65 -1.35
N PHE A 39 -0.47 -11.51 -1.21
CA PHE A 39 -0.60 -10.55 -2.31
C PHE A 39 0.76 -10.00 -2.76
N LEU A 40 1.59 -9.50 -1.83
CA LEU A 40 2.92 -8.98 -2.16
C LEU A 40 3.83 -10.03 -2.82
N ARG A 41 3.80 -11.27 -2.32
CA ARG A 41 4.66 -12.36 -2.79
C ARG A 41 4.20 -12.95 -4.12
N ASP A 42 2.89 -13.18 -4.27
CA ASP A 42 2.36 -14.04 -5.32
C ASP A 42 1.65 -13.27 -6.45
N LYS A 43 1.26 -12.02 -6.22
CA LYS A 43 0.34 -11.30 -7.10
C LYS A 43 0.84 -9.93 -7.55
N VAL A 44 1.47 -9.17 -6.66
CA VAL A 44 2.03 -7.85 -6.99
C VAL A 44 3.21 -8.04 -7.94
N ALA A 45 3.16 -7.37 -9.09
CA ALA A 45 4.18 -7.43 -10.13
C ALA A 45 4.77 -6.06 -10.45
N ILE A 46 5.95 -6.05 -11.08
CA ILE A 46 6.58 -4.82 -11.58
C ILE A 46 5.66 -4.14 -12.58
N GLY A 47 5.51 -2.81 -12.47
CA GLY A 47 4.63 -1.99 -13.28
C GLY A 47 3.18 -1.89 -12.77
N ASP A 48 2.81 -2.64 -11.73
CA ASP A 48 1.51 -2.47 -11.08
C ASP A 48 1.43 -1.10 -10.38
N GLN A 49 0.23 -0.50 -10.42
CA GLN A 49 -0.03 0.80 -9.82
C GLN A 49 -0.63 0.65 -8.42
N VAL A 50 -0.25 1.56 -7.52
CA VAL A 50 -0.57 1.49 -6.10
C VAL A 50 -1.10 2.83 -5.60
N PHE A 51 -2.29 2.84 -5.03
CA PHE A 51 -2.73 3.96 -4.21
C PHE A 51 -2.01 3.94 -2.87
N ILE A 52 -1.33 5.04 -2.55
CA ILE A 52 -0.80 5.27 -1.20
C ILE A 52 -1.93 5.83 -0.34
N TYR A 53 -2.38 5.02 0.62
CA TYR A 53 -3.48 5.33 1.51
C TYR A 53 -2.96 5.70 2.90
N HIS A 54 -3.31 6.90 3.38
CA HIS A 54 -3.01 7.34 4.73
C HIS A 54 -4.05 6.77 5.70
N SER A 55 -3.60 5.94 6.63
CA SER A 55 -4.38 5.36 7.72
C SER A 55 -4.00 5.96 9.08
N SER A 56 -4.81 5.67 10.11
CA SER A 56 -4.52 6.01 11.52
C SER A 56 -4.16 7.48 11.80
N CYS A 57 -4.64 8.42 10.98
CA CYS A 57 -4.34 9.84 11.09
C CYS A 57 -5.60 10.71 11.07
N LYS A 58 -5.45 12.04 11.16
CA LYS A 58 -6.59 12.98 11.12
C LYS A 58 -7.31 12.98 9.78
N THR A 59 -6.57 12.89 8.67
CA THR A 59 -7.11 12.93 7.31
C THR A 59 -6.87 11.59 6.63
N VAL A 60 -7.76 10.64 6.90
CA VAL A 60 -7.68 9.28 6.38
C VAL A 60 -8.20 9.21 4.94
N GLY A 61 -7.40 8.66 4.02
CA GLY A 61 -7.80 8.58 2.61
C GLY A 61 -6.66 8.28 1.65
N ILE A 62 -6.93 8.38 0.34
CA ILE A 62 -5.92 8.18 -0.71
C ILE A 62 -5.16 9.48 -0.93
N ALA A 63 -3.84 9.45 -0.79
CA ALA A 63 -2.99 10.63 -0.86
C ALA A 63 -2.22 10.77 -2.19
N GLY A 64 -2.12 9.69 -2.96
CA GLY A 64 -1.40 9.70 -4.24
C GLY A 64 -1.21 8.30 -4.81
N VAL A 65 -0.33 8.22 -5.81
CA VAL A 65 -0.04 7.03 -6.60
C VAL A 65 1.46 6.72 -6.57
N ALA A 66 1.76 5.44 -6.53
CA ALA A 66 3.08 4.85 -6.72
C ALA A 66 3.02 3.70 -7.73
N GLU A 67 4.18 3.25 -8.21
CA GLU A 67 4.34 2.10 -9.08
C GLU A 67 5.27 1.09 -8.44
N VAL A 68 5.00 -0.21 -8.61
CA VAL A 68 5.89 -1.28 -8.15
C VAL A 68 7.09 -1.38 -9.09
N VAL A 69 8.30 -1.18 -8.57
CA VAL A 69 9.56 -1.27 -9.31
C VAL A 69 10.36 -2.53 -8.99
N LYS A 70 9.98 -3.26 -7.93
CA LYS A 70 10.54 -4.58 -7.60
C LYS A 70 9.45 -5.50 -7.02
N ALA A 71 9.28 -6.67 -7.62
CA ALA A 71 8.31 -7.68 -7.18
C ALA A 71 8.75 -8.39 -5.88
N GLY A 72 7.84 -9.17 -5.29
CA GLY A 72 7.96 -9.76 -3.96
C GLY A 72 9.30 -10.43 -3.64
N TYR A 73 9.96 -9.98 -2.58
CA TYR A 73 11.21 -10.56 -2.07
C TYR A 73 11.24 -10.52 -0.52
N PRO A 74 12.11 -11.30 0.15
CA PRO A 74 12.13 -11.37 1.61
C PRO A 74 12.31 -10.00 2.28
N ASP A 75 11.49 -9.73 3.29
CA ASP A 75 11.61 -8.53 4.11
C ASP A 75 12.72 -8.70 5.17
N GLU A 76 13.85 -8.05 4.98
CA GLU A 76 15.03 -8.20 5.86
C GLU A 76 14.76 -7.77 7.31
N THR A 77 13.76 -6.90 7.54
CA THR A 77 13.40 -6.44 8.88
C THR A 77 12.90 -7.57 9.78
N GLN A 78 12.49 -8.71 9.20
CA GLN A 78 12.06 -9.89 9.93
C GLN A 78 13.21 -10.64 10.62
N PHE A 79 14.46 -10.43 10.19
CA PHE A 79 15.65 -11.12 10.70
C PHE A 79 16.44 -10.31 11.72
N ASN A 80 16.16 -9.00 11.85
CA ASN A 80 16.86 -8.11 12.77
C ASN A 80 16.13 -8.06 14.13
N PRO A 81 16.73 -8.53 15.25
CA PRO A 81 16.12 -8.48 16.58
C PRO A 81 15.80 -7.07 17.11
N GLU A 82 16.44 -6.03 16.57
CA GLU A 82 16.19 -4.63 16.94
C GLU A 82 15.03 -4.00 16.15
N SER A 83 14.54 -4.69 15.12
CA SER A 83 13.40 -4.23 14.32
C SER A 83 12.09 -4.43 15.07
N ASN A 84 11.19 -3.45 14.98
CA ASN A 84 9.79 -3.58 15.41
C ASN A 84 9.03 -4.72 14.70
N TYR A 85 9.56 -5.20 13.57
CA TYR A 85 8.96 -6.23 12.75
C TYR A 85 9.73 -7.56 12.76
N TYR A 86 10.63 -7.74 13.74
CA TYR A 86 11.36 -8.99 13.96
C TYR A 86 10.41 -10.18 14.12
N ASP A 87 10.75 -11.31 13.51
CA ASP A 87 10.04 -12.58 13.70
C ASP A 87 11.06 -13.69 14.03
N PRO A 88 11.17 -14.14 15.30
CA PRO A 88 12.17 -15.13 15.70
C PRO A 88 11.96 -16.52 15.06
N LYS A 89 10.83 -16.74 14.39
CA LYS A 89 10.53 -17.99 13.68
C LYS A 89 10.77 -17.87 12.17
N SER A 90 11.26 -16.73 11.68
CA SER A 90 11.65 -16.54 10.29
C SER A 90 13.16 -16.67 10.16
N THR A 91 13.63 -17.44 9.18
CA THR A 91 15.06 -17.59 8.89
C THR A 91 15.36 -17.20 7.44
N PRO A 92 16.60 -16.84 7.10
CA PRO A 92 16.96 -16.52 5.72
C PRO A 92 16.63 -17.64 4.72
N GLU A 93 16.70 -18.90 5.14
CA GLU A 93 16.38 -20.09 4.33
C GLU A 93 14.87 -20.31 4.18
N ASN A 94 14.07 -19.81 5.13
CA ASN A 94 12.61 -19.94 5.12
C ASN A 94 11.94 -18.61 5.54
N PRO A 95 12.03 -17.57 4.69
CA PRO A 95 11.48 -16.25 4.98
C PRO A 95 9.95 -16.32 5.07
N ARG A 96 9.40 -15.84 6.17
CA ARG A 96 7.95 -15.80 6.40
C ARG A 96 7.29 -14.56 5.82
N TRP A 97 8.01 -13.46 5.66
CA TRP A 97 7.51 -12.15 5.28
C TRP A 97 8.20 -11.60 4.04
N PHE A 98 7.43 -10.90 3.22
CA PHE A 98 7.84 -10.41 1.90
C PHE A 98 7.46 -8.94 1.77
N ARG A 99 8.30 -8.20 1.05
CA ARG A 99 8.12 -6.80 0.66
C ARG A 99 8.28 -6.64 -0.84
N VAL A 100 7.91 -5.46 -1.34
CA VAL A 100 8.13 -5.00 -2.71
C VAL A 100 8.80 -3.64 -2.65
N ASP A 101 9.35 -3.13 -3.75
CA ASP A 101 9.78 -1.73 -3.80
C ASP A 101 8.78 -0.93 -4.63
N VAL A 102 8.38 0.22 -4.11
CA VAL A 102 7.47 1.14 -4.80
C VAL A 102 8.19 2.45 -5.09
N LYS A 103 7.86 3.05 -6.23
CA LYS A 103 8.36 4.34 -6.66
C LYS A 103 7.23 5.34 -6.74
N PHE A 104 7.46 6.55 -6.22
CA PHE A 104 6.55 7.67 -6.35
C PHE A 104 6.15 7.92 -7.82
N VAL A 105 4.85 8.10 -8.06
CA VAL A 105 4.33 8.54 -9.37
C VAL A 105 3.71 9.92 -9.23
N GLU A 106 2.77 10.07 -8.31
CA GLU A 106 1.99 11.30 -8.17
C GLU A 106 1.52 11.51 -6.74
N LYS A 107 1.47 12.78 -6.32
CA LYS A 107 0.75 13.21 -5.11
C LYS A 107 -0.48 13.99 -5.56
N PHE A 108 -1.63 13.71 -4.95
CA PHE A 108 -2.85 14.47 -5.20
C PHE A 108 -2.82 15.82 -4.48
N GLU A 109 -3.53 16.81 -5.02
CA GLU A 109 -3.60 18.15 -4.43
C GLU A 109 -4.16 18.09 -2.99
N SER A 110 -5.16 17.24 -2.79
CA SER A 110 -5.73 16.92 -1.50
C SER A 110 -5.91 15.40 -1.33
N VAL A 111 -5.94 14.93 -0.08
CA VAL A 111 -6.23 13.53 0.22
C VAL A 111 -7.71 13.26 -0.09
N LEU A 112 -8.00 12.25 -0.94
CA LEU A 112 -9.37 11.78 -1.18
C LEU A 112 -9.88 11.06 0.08
N PRO A 113 -10.83 11.65 0.84
CA PRO A 113 -11.17 11.14 2.16
C PRO A 113 -11.93 9.81 2.11
N LEU A 114 -11.71 8.94 3.11
CA LEU A 114 -12.45 7.67 3.24
C LEU A 114 -13.97 7.87 3.26
N SER A 115 -14.45 8.98 3.84
CA SER A 115 -15.88 9.31 3.86
C SER A 115 -16.44 9.52 2.46
N VAL A 116 -15.69 10.16 1.56
CA VAL A 116 -16.06 10.33 0.15
C VAL A 116 -16.06 8.97 -0.55
N ILE A 117 -15.00 8.18 -0.37
CA ILE A 117 -14.89 6.82 -0.95
C ILE A 117 -16.09 5.95 -0.56
N LYS A 118 -16.48 5.95 0.72
CA LYS A 118 -17.61 5.16 1.23
C LYS A 118 -18.98 5.67 0.75
N ALA A 119 -19.07 6.92 0.34
CA ALA A 119 -20.30 7.50 -0.20
C ALA A 119 -20.48 7.19 -1.69
N MET A 120 -19.44 6.70 -2.39
CA MET A 120 -19.51 6.34 -3.80
C MET A 120 -20.22 4.98 -3.96
N PRO A 121 -21.42 4.93 -4.59
CA PRO A 121 -22.19 3.68 -4.70
C PRO A 121 -21.56 2.65 -5.64
N THR A 122 -20.63 3.09 -6.49
CA THR A 122 -19.91 2.27 -7.46
C THR A 122 -18.67 1.59 -6.89
N ILE A 123 -18.24 1.98 -5.68
CA ILE A 123 -17.10 1.39 -5.00
C ILE A 123 -17.62 0.36 -4.00
N THR A 124 -17.54 -0.92 -4.36
CA THR A 124 -18.13 -2.04 -3.61
C THR A 124 -17.14 -3.16 -3.31
N GLU A 125 -16.10 -3.30 -4.12
CA GLU A 125 -15.19 -4.45 -4.11
C GLU A 125 -13.92 -4.21 -3.31
N ILE A 126 -13.39 -2.99 -3.31
CA ILE A 126 -12.20 -2.67 -2.53
C ILE A 126 -12.41 -2.97 -1.04
N GLY A 127 -11.39 -3.57 -0.41
CA GLY A 127 -11.50 -3.99 1.00
C GLY A 127 -11.74 -2.85 1.99
N LEU A 128 -11.60 -1.57 1.59
CA LEU A 128 -11.89 -0.39 2.44
C LEU A 128 -13.36 -0.24 2.80
N VAL A 129 -14.27 -0.63 1.90
CA VAL A 129 -15.73 -0.46 2.09
C VAL A 129 -16.40 -1.73 2.62
N LYS A 130 -15.69 -2.87 2.54
CA LYS A 130 -16.15 -4.16 3.07
C LYS A 130 -16.09 -4.19 4.60
N LYS A 131 -17.16 -4.68 5.23
CA LYS A 131 -17.21 -4.83 6.70
C LYS A 131 -16.06 -5.71 7.18
N GLY A 132 -15.30 -5.23 8.17
CA GLY A 132 -14.21 -5.98 8.78
C GLY A 132 -12.89 -5.99 7.99
N GLY A 133 -12.78 -5.22 6.90
CA GLY A 133 -11.55 -5.11 6.10
C GLY A 133 -10.37 -4.53 6.89
N ARG A 134 -9.49 -5.39 7.40
CA ARG A 134 -8.28 -5.01 8.16
C ARG A 134 -6.97 -5.20 7.39
N LEU A 135 -7.04 -5.48 6.09
CA LEU A 135 -5.83 -5.65 5.28
C LEU A 135 -5.10 -4.31 5.09
N SER A 136 -3.78 -4.36 5.04
CA SER A 136 -2.91 -3.23 4.68
C SER A 136 -2.59 -3.18 3.19
N ILE A 137 -2.68 -4.34 2.52
CA ILE A 137 -2.47 -4.52 1.08
C ILE A 137 -3.75 -5.12 0.49
N MET A 138 -4.32 -4.45 -0.50
CA MET A 138 -5.58 -4.88 -1.12
C MET A 138 -5.53 -4.74 -2.63
N PRO A 139 -6.12 -5.69 -3.39
CA PRO A 139 -6.40 -5.45 -4.80
C PRO A 139 -7.47 -4.37 -4.96
N VAL A 140 -7.41 -3.66 -6.07
CA VAL A 140 -8.42 -2.68 -6.50
C VAL A 140 -8.86 -3.10 -7.90
N GLU A 141 -10.17 -3.20 -8.13
CA GLU A 141 -10.69 -3.47 -9.47
C GLU A 141 -10.40 -2.28 -10.38
N GLU A 142 -10.12 -2.53 -11.65
CA GLU A 142 -9.74 -1.48 -12.60
C GLU A 142 -10.81 -0.37 -12.70
N THR A 143 -12.09 -0.75 -12.70
CA THR A 143 -13.21 0.20 -12.75
C THR A 143 -13.26 1.08 -11.50
N GLU A 144 -13.01 0.52 -10.32
CA GLU A 144 -12.93 1.28 -9.07
C GLU A 144 -11.70 2.19 -9.05
N TRP A 145 -10.55 1.70 -9.54
CA TRP A 145 -9.32 2.48 -9.65
C TRP A 145 -9.55 3.75 -10.47
N GLN A 146 -10.12 3.63 -11.67
CA GLN A 146 -10.34 4.77 -12.56
C GLN A 146 -11.26 5.82 -11.94
N GLN A 147 -12.31 5.37 -11.25
CA GLN A 147 -13.24 6.28 -10.55
C GLN A 147 -12.57 6.97 -9.38
N LEU A 148 -11.84 6.23 -8.53
CA LEU A 148 -11.13 6.80 -7.38
C LEU A 148 -10.04 7.79 -7.83
N TYR A 149 -9.27 7.44 -8.87
CA TYR A 149 -8.25 8.31 -9.44
C TYR A 149 -8.87 9.60 -9.97
N THR A 150 -9.93 9.49 -10.79
CA THR A 150 -10.63 10.65 -11.36
C THR A 150 -11.19 11.56 -10.27
N THR A 151 -11.87 10.98 -9.26
CA THR A 151 -12.41 11.76 -8.13
C THR A 151 -11.30 12.44 -7.33
N ALA A 152 -10.19 11.74 -7.07
CA ALA A 152 -9.05 12.31 -6.34
C ALA A 152 -8.38 13.47 -7.09
N LYS A 153 -8.37 13.42 -8.43
CA LYS A 153 -7.82 14.50 -9.28
C LYS A 153 -8.70 15.75 -9.33
N MET A 154 -9.98 15.65 -8.96
CA MET A 154 -10.93 16.77 -8.95
C MET A 154 -11.16 17.35 -7.54
N ASN A 155 -10.61 16.71 -6.51
CA ASN A 155 -10.86 17.03 -5.10
C ASN A 155 -9.83 18.01 -4.54
#